data_AF-A0A966H0K8-F1
#
_entry.id   AF-A0A966H0K8-F1
#
_cell.length_a   1.000
_cell.length_b   1.000
_cell.length_c   1.000
_cell.angle_alpha   90.00
_cell.angle_beta   90.00
_cell.angle_gamma   90.00
#
_symmetry.space_group_name_H-M   'P 1'
#
loop_
_entity.id
_entity.type
_entity.pdbx_description
1 polymer ?
#
loop_
_entity_poly.entity_id
_entity_poly.type
_entity_poly.pdbx_seq_one_letter_code
_entity_poly.pdbx_strand_id
1 'polypeptide(L)'
;MLGILFLILISAILLWLTERKPLTVLGITPSIKRCMQLCTGLLITGLLCTGYHLLLASLVKAHWVIVPFPGIGKLVSGMGWVLRSVLFEELIFRGAVLYLLIQKLGPRKAVWMAAIGFGIYHWFSYQLWSQPVAMLYVLLITGAAGWGFAYAFQQTRALYLPIGLHLGWNLVHIIVFAQGSIGAFFWKINDPTLHKTNEWLPTLVLFLYQLSVIPVAVWLYCSRLRKKNKPA
;
A
#
# COMPACT_ATOMS: atom_id res chain seq x y z
N MET A 1 4.22 6.56 17.36
CA MET A 1 5.48 7.21 16.92
C MET A 1 6.71 6.40 17.35
N LEU A 2 6.76 5.86 18.58
CA LEU A 2 7.86 5.01 19.06
C LEU A 2 8.20 3.84 18.13
N GLY A 3 7.19 3.12 17.60
CA GLY A 3 7.43 2.00 16.67
C GLY A 3 8.17 2.40 15.38
N ILE A 4 7.87 3.57 14.81
CA ILE A 4 8.57 4.07 13.61
C ILE A 4 10.02 4.42 13.94
N LEU A 5 10.26 5.12 15.06
CA LEU A 5 11.62 5.47 15.50
C LEU A 5 12.46 4.21 15.77
N PHE A 6 11.85 3.20 16.40
CA PHE A 6 12.46 1.90 16.64
C PHE A 6 12.81 1.19 15.32
N LEU A 7 11.91 1.19 14.33
CA LEU A 7 12.18 0.60 13.01
C LEU A 7 13.27 1.35 12.24
N ILE A 8 13.36 2.68 12.36
CA ILE A 8 14.45 3.47 11.78
C ILE A 8 15.79 3.08 12.44
N LEU A 9 15.82 2.98 13.77
CA LEU A 9 17.00 2.57 14.52
C LEU A 9 17.45 1.15 14.14
N ILE A 10 16.54 0.18 14.13
CA ILE A 10 16.83 -1.20 13.70
C ILE A 10 17.30 -1.22 12.25
N SER A 11 16.67 -0.47 11.36
CA SER A 11 17.09 -0.37 9.96
C SER A 11 18.53 0.15 9.86
N ALA A 12 18.89 1.15 10.65
CA ALA A 12 20.25 1.71 10.68
C ALA A 12 21.26 0.67 11.17
N ILE A 13 20.94 -0.03 12.27
CA ILE A 13 21.78 -1.08 12.85
C ILE A 13 21.98 -2.22 11.85
N LEU A 14 20.90 -2.73 11.25
CA LEU A 14 20.97 -3.81 10.27
C LEU A 14 21.85 -3.43 9.08
N LEU A 15 21.59 -2.27 8.45
CA LEU A 15 22.37 -1.81 7.30
C LEU A 15 23.85 -1.60 7.64
N TRP A 16 24.13 -1.08 8.84
CA TRP A 16 25.50 -0.87 9.29
C TRP A 16 26.23 -2.19 9.55
N LEU A 17 25.60 -3.12 10.27
CA LEU A 17 26.21 -4.40 10.64
C LEU A 17 26.43 -5.31 9.43
N THR A 18 25.53 -5.31 8.45
CA THR A 18 25.62 -6.25 7.31
C THR A 18 26.36 -5.69 6.10
N GLU A 19 26.18 -4.40 5.77
CA GLU A 19 26.70 -3.81 4.52
C GLU A 19 27.53 -2.54 4.75
N ARG A 20 27.70 -2.10 6.01
CA ARG A 20 28.37 -0.83 6.38
C ARG A 20 27.78 0.38 5.65
N LYS A 21 26.46 0.38 5.45
CA LYS A 21 25.74 1.45 4.73
C LYS A 21 24.94 2.35 5.68
N PRO A 22 24.87 3.66 5.40
CA PRO A 22 23.99 4.58 6.11
C PRO A 22 22.52 4.40 5.70
N LEU A 23 21.57 4.89 6.51
CA LEU A 23 20.13 4.89 6.20
C LEU A 23 19.77 5.58 4.86
N THR A 24 20.62 6.49 4.38
CA THR A 24 20.40 7.22 3.14
C THR A 24 20.33 6.32 1.90
N VAL A 25 20.81 5.07 1.98
CA VAL A 25 20.65 4.08 0.89
C VAL A 25 19.20 3.68 0.64
N LEU A 26 18.30 3.93 1.60
CA LEU A 26 16.85 3.76 1.43
C LEU A 26 16.20 4.91 0.64
N GLY A 27 17.00 5.88 0.20
CA GLY A 27 16.57 7.03 -0.58
C GLY A 27 15.65 7.98 0.19
N ILE A 28 15.86 8.10 1.51
CA ILE A 28 15.08 8.95 2.43
C ILE A 28 15.41 10.44 2.33
N THR A 29 16.51 10.82 1.68
CA THR A 29 16.87 12.23 1.52
C THR A 29 15.89 12.91 0.54
N PRO A 30 15.28 14.05 0.90
CA PRO A 30 14.33 14.73 0.03
C PRO A 30 15.00 15.26 -1.24
N SER A 31 14.30 15.17 -2.36
CA SER A 31 14.63 15.84 -3.62
C SER A 31 13.35 16.09 -4.40
N ILE A 32 13.34 17.08 -5.31
CA ILE A 32 12.15 17.40 -6.12
C ILE A 32 11.62 16.15 -6.82
N LYS A 33 12.51 15.36 -7.43
CA LYS A 33 12.15 14.09 -8.10
C LYS A 33 11.46 13.10 -7.15
N ARG A 34 11.97 12.94 -5.93
CA ARG A 34 11.41 12.02 -4.92
C ARG A 34 10.08 12.51 -4.38
N CYS A 35 9.94 13.81 -4.13
CA CYS A 35 8.65 14.42 -3.75
C CYS A 35 7.61 14.26 -4.87
N MET A 36 7.99 14.45 -6.13
CA MET A 36 7.10 14.19 -7.27
C MET A 36 6.70 12.71 -7.34
N GLN A 37 7.62 11.78 -7.06
CA GLN A 37 7.31 10.35 -7.00
C GLN A 37 6.31 10.01 -5.89
N LEU A 38 6.44 10.61 -4.70
CA LEU A 38 5.46 10.48 -3.61
C LEU A 38 4.08 10.97 -4.07
N CYS A 39 3.99 12.20 -4.60
CA CYS A 39 2.73 12.76 -5.07
C CYS A 39 2.12 11.93 -6.21
N THR A 40 2.94 11.47 -7.15
CA THR A 40 2.48 10.63 -8.27
C THR A 40 1.96 9.30 -7.78
N GLY A 41 2.64 8.65 -6.83
CA GLY A 41 2.18 7.39 -6.23
C GLY A 41 0.84 7.56 -5.52
N LEU A 42 0.71 8.65 -4.76
CA LEU A 42 -0.52 9.01 -4.05
C LEU A 42 -1.69 9.19 -5.02
N LEU A 43 -1.47 9.95 -6.10
CA LEU A 43 -2.52 10.19 -7.11
C LEU A 43 -2.89 8.92 -7.87
N ILE A 44 -1.91 8.11 -8.30
CA ILE A 44 -2.17 6.87 -9.03
C ILE A 44 -3.09 5.97 -8.20
N THR A 45 -2.67 5.61 -7.00
CA THR A 45 -3.42 4.63 -6.18
C THR A 45 -4.67 5.21 -5.56
N GLY A 46 -4.70 6.52 -5.28
CA GLY A 46 -5.92 7.21 -4.87
C GLY A 46 -7.00 7.13 -5.95
N LEU A 47 -6.65 7.39 -7.23
CA LEU A 47 -7.58 7.26 -8.35
C LEU A 47 -8.05 5.81 -8.56
N LEU A 48 -7.14 4.84 -8.46
CA LEU A 48 -7.49 3.42 -8.56
C LEU A 48 -8.39 2.97 -7.39
N CYS A 49 -8.15 3.46 -6.18
CA CYS A 49 -9.02 3.19 -5.04
C CYS A 49 -10.41 3.79 -5.22
N THR A 50 -10.52 5.02 -5.74
CA THR A 50 -11.79 5.62 -6.12
C THR A 50 -12.51 4.77 -7.17
N GLY A 51 -11.80 4.32 -8.21
CA GLY A 51 -12.35 3.42 -9.23
C GLY A 51 -12.87 2.11 -8.65
N TYR A 52 -12.14 1.51 -7.71
CA TYR A 52 -12.57 0.31 -6.99
C TYR A 52 -13.89 0.55 -6.25
N HIS A 53 -14.00 1.64 -5.50
CA HIS A 53 -15.21 1.94 -4.72
C HIS A 53 -16.42 2.28 -5.60
N LEU A 54 -16.23 2.98 -6.71
CA LEU A 54 -17.28 3.23 -7.69
C LEU A 54 -17.76 1.94 -8.35
N LEU A 55 -16.83 1.04 -8.70
CA LEU A 55 -17.14 -0.28 -9.26
C LEU A 55 -17.86 -1.15 -8.23
N LEU A 56 -17.42 -1.15 -6.98
CA LEU A 56 -18.10 -1.86 -5.89
C LEU A 56 -19.55 -1.38 -5.77
N ALA A 57 -19.76 -0.06 -5.68
CA ALA A 57 -21.11 0.50 -5.54
C ALA A 57 -22.02 0.18 -6.73
N SER A 58 -21.49 0.18 -7.95
CA SER A 58 -22.28 -0.17 -9.13
C SER A 58 -22.64 -1.65 -9.20
N LEU A 59 -21.71 -2.55 -8.87
CA LEU A 59 -21.92 -4.00 -8.90
C LEU A 59 -22.95 -4.45 -7.85
N VAL A 60 -22.87 -3.89 -6.65
CA VAL A 60 -23.78 -4.25 -5.54
C VAL A 60 -25.03 -3.37 -5.49
N LYS A 61 -25.22 -2.48 -6.47
CA LYS A 61 -26.33 -1.51 -6.55
C LYS A 61 -26.52 -0.70 -5.25
N ALA A 62 -25.41 -0.40 -4.58
CA ALA A 62 -25.41 0.29 -3.32
C ALA A 62 -25.66 1.78 -3.47
N HIS A 63 -26.33 2.36 -2.48
CA HIS A 63 -26.47 3.81 -2.35
C HIS A 63 -25.39 4.39 -1.44
N TRP A 64 -24.82 5.51 -1.88
CA TRP A 64 -23.88 6.29 -1.10
C TRP A 64 -24.60 7.14 -0.07
N VAL A 65 -24.17 7.05 1.18
CA VAL A 65 -24.62 7.94 2.26
C VAL A 65 -23.48 8.86 2.65
N ILE A 66 -23.82 10.15 2.74
CA ILE A 66 -22.91 11.16 3.23
C ILE A 66 -22.78 11.00 4.73
N VAL A 67 -21.54 10.89 5.20
CA VAL A 67 -21.23 10.83 6.61
C VAL A 67 -21.05 12.27 7.11
N PRO A 68 -21.72 12.68 8.20
CA PRO A 68 -21.55 14.00 8.77
C PRO A 68 -20.06 14.31 9.01
N PHE A 69 -19.62 15.48 8.56
CA PHE A 69 -18.22 15.87 8.66
C PHE A 69 -17.80 15.89 10.14
N PRO A 70 -16.82 15.07 10.55
CA PRO A 70 -16.50 14.90 11.97
C PRO A 70 -15.68 16.06 12.56
N GLY A 71 -15.38 17.10 11.77
CA GLY A 71 -14.56 18.24 12.14
C GLY A 71 -13.10 18.09 11.71
N ILE A 72 -12.41 19.22 11.55
CA ILE A 72 -11.03 19.28 11.06
C ILE A 72 -10.05 18.52 11.96
N GLY A 73 -10.23 18.58 13.27
CA GLY A 73 -9.36 17.89 14.24
C GLY A 73 -9.40 16.37 14.04
N LYS A 74 -10.59 15.78 13.88
CA LYS A 74 -10.75 14.34 13.62
C LYS A 74 -10.17 13.97 12.26
N LEU A 75 -10.41 14.77 11.21
CA LEU A 75 -9.83 14.55 9.89
C LEU A 75 -8.29 14.50 9.93
N VAL A 76 -7.66 15.53 10.51
CA VAL A 76 -6.20 15.62 10.62
C VAL A 76 -5.64 14.46 11.45
N SER A 77 -6.31 14.11 12.56
CA SER A 77 -5.90 12.99 13.40
C SER A 77 -5.95 11.64 12.66
N GLY A 78 -6.99 11.44 11.85
CA GLY A 78 -7.20 10.24 11.02
C GLY A 78 -6.15 10.14 9.91
N MET A 79 -5.94 11.21 9.15
CA MET A 79 -4.86 11.29 8.15
C MET A 79 -3.48 11.02 8.78
N GLY A 80 -3.23 11.60 9.95
CA GLY A 80 -2.00 11.36 10.70
C GLY A 80 -1.85 9.91 11.14
N TRP A 81 -2.94 9.23 11.51
CA TRP A 81 -2.90 7.80 11.81
C TRP A 81 -2.59 6.97 10.58
N VAL A 82 -3.25 7.24 9.44
CA VAL A 82 -3.03 6.52 8.19
C VAL A 82 -1.57 6.66 7.74
N LEU A 83 -1.03 7.88 7.79
CA LEU A 83 0.37 8.13 7.49
C LEU A 83 1.31 7.30 8.39
N ARG A 84 1.05 7.26 9.70
CA ARG A 84 1.88 6.48 10.63
C ARG A 84 1.79 4.97 10.35
N SER A 85 0.60 4.45 10.04
CA SER A 85 0.41 3.04 9.68
C SER A 85 1.21 2.68 8.43
N VAL A 86 1.09 3.49 7.38
CA VAL A 86 1.80 3.28 6.12
C VAL A 86 3.31 3.35 6.32
N LEU A 87 3.82 4.37 7.03
CA LEU A 87 5.26 4.49 7.29
C LEU A 87 5.80 3.29 8.08
N PHE A 88 5.03 2.79 9.05
CA PHE A 88 5.41 1.63 9.84
C PHE A 88 5.58 0.39 8.94
N GLU A 89 4.59 0.10 8.10
CA GLU A 89 4.64 -1.06 7.20
C GLU A 89 5.73 -0.90 6.13
N GLU A 90 5.84 0.27 5.50
CA GLU A 90 6.85 0.51 4.46
C GLU A 90 8.28 0.38 4.98
N LEU A 91 8.54 0.80 6.23
CA LEU A 91 9.86 0.61 6.86
C LEU A 91 10.17 -0.88 7.14
N ILE A 92 9.17 -1.69 7.50
CA ILE A 92 9.36 -3.13 7.71
C ILE A 92 9.65 -3.83 6.37
N PHE A 93 8.81 -3.61 5.37
CA PHE A 93 8.81 -4.42 4.15
C PHE A 93 9.67 -3.85 3.02
N ARG A 94 9.89 -2.53 2.97
CA ARG A 94 10.68 -1.86 1.92
C ARG A 94 11.83 -1.02 2.47
N GLY A 95 12.02 -0.99 3.79
CA GLY A 95 13.19 -0.40 4.44
C GLY A 95 14.43 -1.29 4.31
N ALA A 96 15.16 -1.48 5.40
CA ALA A 96 16.42 -2.21 5.39
C ALA A 96 16.28 -3.65 4.85
N VAL A 97 15.20 -4.36 5.20
CA VAL A 97 15.01 -5.76 4.82
C VAL A 97 15.02 -5.96 3.30
N LEU A 98 14.18 -5.23 2.56
CA LEU A 98 14.14 -5.35 1.10
C LEU A 98 15.45 -4.90 0.46
N TYR A 99 16.07 -3.83 0.96
CA TYR A 99 17.38 -3.39 0.47
C TYR A 99 18.41 -4.52 0.56
N LEU A 100 18.51 -5.18 1.72
CA LEU A 100 19.45 -6.28 1.95
C LEU A 100 19.12 -7.51 1.11
N LEU A 101 17.84 -7.86 0.98
CA LEU A 101 17.40 -8.96 0.11
C LEU A 101 17.79 -8.69 -1.36
N ILE A 102 17.66 -7.45 -1.83
CA ILE A 102 18.07 -7.07 -3.19
C ILE A 102 19.57 -7.26 -3.37
N GLN A 103 20.40 -6.86 -2.39
CA GLN A 103 21.85 -7.03 -2.47
C GLN A 103 22.26 -8.50 -2.48
N LYS A 104 21.64 -9.32 -1.61
CA LYS A 104 22.09 -10.71 -1.39
C LYS A 104 21.48 -11.72 -2.35
N LEU A 105 20.22 -11.56 -2.73
CA LEU A 105 19.45 -12.56 -3.49
C LEU A 105 19.05 -12.05 -4.88
N GLY A 106 19.35 -10.78 -5.18
CA GLY A 106 18.97 -10.12 -6.41
C GLY A 106 17.53 -9.57 -6.40
N PRO A 107 17.23 -8.63 -7.31
CA PRO A 107 15.99 -7.85 -7.26
C PRO A 107 14.73 -8.68 -7.43
N ARG A 108 14.75 -9.70 -8.31
CA ARG A 108 13.55 -10.52 -8.58
C ARG A 108 13.10 -11.32 -7.36
N LYS A 109 14.03 -12.03 -6.71
CA LYS A 109 13.72 -12.83 -5.52
C LYS A 109 13.29 -11.94 -4.36
N ALA A 110 14.00 -10.83 -4.16
CA ALA A 110 13.71 -9.88 -3.09
C ALA A 110 12.31 -9.26 -3.18
N VAL A 111 11.87 -8.86 -4.38
CA VAL A 111 10.52 -8.31 -4.59
C VAL A 111 9.43 -9.33 -4.25
N TRP A 112 9.59 -10.58 -4.69
CA TRP A 112 8.63 -11.64 -4.36
C TRP A 112 8.61 -11.98 -2.88
N MET A 113 9.77 -12.05 -2.22
CA MET A 113 9.85 -12.29 -0.78
C MET A 113 9.18 -11.17 0.02
N ALA A 114 9.39 -9.91 -0.36
CA ALA A 114 8.73 -8.77 0.28
C ALA A 114 7.21 -8.77 0.02
N ALA A 115 6.76 -9.15 -1.17
CA ALA A 115 5.35 -9.29 -1.50
C ALA A 115 4.65 -10.36 -0.64
N ILE A 116 5.24 -11.55 -0.57
CA ILE A 116 4.72 -12.67 0.22
C ILE A 116 4.74 -12.33 1.71
N GLY A 117 5.85 -11.77 2.21
CA GLY A 117 5.96 -11.35 3.61
C GLY A 117 4.92 -10.30 3.99
N PHE A 118 4.66 -9.33 3.09
CA PHE A 118 3.62 -8.32 3.29
C PHE A 118 2.22 -8.96 3.34
N GLY A 119 1.94 -9.94 2.49
CA GLY A 119 0.64 -10.64 2.54
C GLY A 119 0.45 -11.52 3.77
N ILE A 120 1.50 -12.23 4.19
CA ILE A 120 1.49 -13.04 5.44
C ILE A 120 1.30 -12.15 6.67
N TYR A 121 1.92 -10.97 6.71
CA TYR A 121 1.72 -10.01 7.79
C TYR A 121 0.25 -9.66 8.00
N HIS A 122 -0.53 -9.58 6.91
CA HIS A 122 -1.95 -9.28 6.98
C HIS A 122 -2.80 -10.42 7.54
N TRP A 123 -2.30 -11.65 7.61
CA TRP A 123 -2.99 -12.72 8.35
C TRP A 123 -3.06 -12.40 9.83
N PHE A 124 -1.99 -11.82 10.38
CA PHE A 124 -1.91 -11.46 11.79
C PHE A 124 -2.61 -10.13 12.06
N SER A 125 -2.38 -9.10 11.25
CA SER A 125 -3.00 -7.79 11.46
C SER A 125 -4.52 -7.83 11.31
N TYR A 126 -5.05 -8.70 10.45
CA TYR A 126 -6.49 -8.91 10.27
C TYR A 126 -7.05 -10.07 11.11
N GLN A 127 -6.25 -10.72 11.95
CA GLN A 127 -6.67 -11.80 12.86
C GLN A 127 -7.36 -12.98 12.13
N LEU A 128 -6.82 -13.37 10.97
CA LEU A 128 -7.39 -14.41 10.09
C LEU A 128 -6.85 -15.81 10.37
N TRP A 129 -6.17 -16.02 11.49
CA TRP A 129 -5.63 -17.32 11.83
C TRP A 129 -6.75 -18.38 11.86
N SER A 130 -6.44 -19.58 11.37
CA SER A 130 -7.41 -20.68 11.19
C SER A 130 -8.53 -20.44 10.16
N GLN A 131 -8.40 -19.45 9.27
CA GLN A 131 -9.35 -19.21 8.17
C GLN A 131 -8.66 -19.35 6.80
N PRO A 132 -8.36 -20.59 6.34
CA PRO A 132 -7.45 -20.81 5.20
C PRO A 132 -7.88 -20.14 3.89
N VAL A 133 -9.18 -20.10 3.61
CA VAL A 133 -9.72 -19.42 2.41
C VAL A 133 -9.50 -17.90 2.49
N ALA A 134 -9.80 -17.28 3.63
CA ALA A 134 -9.58 -15.86 3.85
C ALA A 134 -8.09 -15.50 3.87
N MET A 135 -7.25 -16.36 4.47
CA MET A 135 -5.80 -16.22 4.45
C MET A 135 -5.25 -16.24 3.02
N LEU A 136 -5.67 -17.18 2.18
CA LEU A 136 -5.27 -17.22 0.77
C LEU A 136 -5.74 -15.97 0.02
N TYR A 137 -7.00 -15.59 0.18
CA TYR A 137 -7.55 -14.38 -0.43
C TYR A 137 -6.73 -13.14 -0.06
N VAL A 138 -6.48 -12.93 1.24
CA VAL A 138 -5.71 -11.79 1.74
C VAL A 138 -4.26 -11.81 1.28
N LEU A 139 -3.61 -12.99 1.28
CA LEU A 139 -2.25 -13.15 0.75
C LEU A 139 -2.17 -12.69 -0.70
N LEU A 140 -3.16 -13.07 -1.52
CA LEU A 140 -3.19 -12.72 -2.94
C LEU A 140 -3.41 -11.22 -3.16
N ILE A 141 -4.42 -10.62 -2.54
CA ILE A 141 -4.73 -9.19 -2.78
C ILE A 141 -3.68 -8.26 -2.17
N THR A 142 -3.27 -8.49 -0.92
CA THR A 142 -2.29 -7.62 -0.25
C THR A 142 -0.88 -7.92 -0.74
N GLY A 143 -0.55 -9.19 -1.00
CA GLY A 143 0.72 -9.57 -1.60
C GLY A 143 0.90 -8.99 -3.00
N ALA A 144 -0.15 -8.94 -3.83
CA ALA A 144 -0.09 -8.28 -5.12
C ALA A 144 0.18 -6.76 -4.99
N ALA A 145 -0.59 -6.04 -4.17
CA ALA A 145 -0.29 -4.63 -3.87
C ALA A 145 1.15 -4.45 -3.36
N GLY A 146 1.57 -5.33 -2.46
CA GLY A 146 2.90 -5.35 -1.88
C GLY A 146 4.02 -5.65 -2.88
N TRP A 147 3.75 -6.44 -3.92
CA TRP A 147 4.64 -6.64 -5.06
C TRP A 147 4.81 -5.34 -5.83
N GLY A 148 3.72 -4.61 -6.08
CA GLY A 148 3.77 -3.29 -6.72
C GLY A 148 4.65 -2.31 -5.95
N PHE A 149 4.47 -2.22 -4.63
CA PHE A 149 5.27 -1.33 -3.77
C PHE A 149 6.75 -1.74 -3.73
N ALA A 150 7.05 -3.04 -3.59
CA ALA A 150 8.43 -3.53 -3.62
C ALA A 150 9.10 -3.29 -4.98
N TYR A 151 8.37 -3.46 -6.08
CA TYR A 151 8.85 -3.16 -7.43
C TYR A 151 9.13 -1.66 -7.60
N ALA A 152 8.24 -0.78 -7.11
CA ALA A 152 8.45 0.66 -7.10
C ALA A 152 9.73 1.06 -6.35
N PHE A 153 9.97 0.46 -5.17
CA PHE A 153 11.21 0.66 -4.42
C PHE A 153 12.43 0.20 -5.23
N GLN A 154 12.38 -1.00 -5.80
CA GLN A 154 13.49 -1.57 -6.59
C GLN A 154 13.86 -0.68 -7.79
N GLN A 155 12.88 -0.07 -8.45
CA GLN A 155 13.09 0.78 -9.63
C GLN A 155 13.57 2.19 -9.28
N THR A 156 13.11 2.76 -8.17
CA THR A 156 13.43 4.14 -7.78
C THR A 156 14.59 4.25 -6.79
N ARG A 157 14.92 3.15 -6.10
CA ARG A 157 15.85 3.08 -4.96
C ARG A 157 15.52 4.14 -3.90
N ALA A 158 14.24 4.39 -3.69
CA ALA A 158 13.74 5.37 -2.74
C ALA A 158 12.38 4.95 -2.17
N LEU A 159 12.17 5.24 -0.89
CA LEU A 159 10.91 4.96 -0.21
C LEU A 159 9.74 5.87 -0.62
N TYR A 160 10.00 6.99 -1.30
CA TYR A 160 8.97 7.98 -1.63
C TYR A 160 7.85 7.44 -2.53
N LEU A 161 8.18 6.77 -3.63
CA LEU A 161 7.17 6.19 -4.52
C LEU A 161 6.31 5.11 -3.82
N PRO A 162 6.88 4.09 -3.16
CA PRO A 162 6.07 3.06 -2.51
C PRO A 162 5.25 3.61 -1.34
N ILE A 163 5.78 4.55 -0.54
CA ILE A 163 4.99 5.28 0.46
C ILE A 163 3.82 6.01 -0.21
N GLY A 164 4.05 6.69 -1.32
CA GLY A 164 3.00 7.41 -2.04
C GLY A 164 1.89 6.47 -2.52
N LEU A 165 2.27 5.36 -3.15
CA LEU A 165 1.34 4.34 -3.63
C LEU A 165 0.52 3.71 -2.48
N HIS A 166 1.16 3.40 -1.36
CA HIS A 166 0.46 2.81 -0.23
C HIS A 166 -0.45 3.85 0.46
N LEU A 167 0.06 5.07 0.67
CA LEU A 167 -0.68 6.16 1.29
C LEU A 167 -1.89 6.61 0.47
N GLY A 168 -1.76 6.68 -0.86
CA GLY A 168 -2.86 7.06 -1.75
C GLY A 168 -4.05 6.11 -1.66
N TRP A 169 -3.78 4.80 -1.70
CA TRP A 169 -4.82 3.79 -1.48
C TRP A 169 -5.47 3.94 -0.10
N ASN A 170 -4.67 3.95 0.97
CA ASN A 170 -5.21 3.93 2.34
C ASN A 170 -5.94 5.23 2.69
N LEU A 171 -5.47 6.40 2.25
CA LEU A 171 -6.19 7.65 2.50
C LEU A 171 -7.55 7.65 1.82
N VAL A 172 -7.63 7.23 0.56
CA VAL A 172 -8.92 7.19 -0.15
C VAL A 172 -9.84 6.12 0.44
N HIS A 173 -9.34 4.92 0.68
CA HIS A 173 -10.10 3.82 1.25
C HIS A 173 -10.65 4.16 2.65
N ILE A 174 -9.79 4.62 3.56
CA ILE A 174 -10.13 4.82 4.97
C ILE A 174 -10.82 6.17 5.19
N ILE A 175 -10.26 7.25 4.64
CA ILE A 175 -10.80 8.59 4.86
C ILE A 175 -11.96 8.82 3.89
N VAL A 176 -11.75 8.80 2.57
CA VAL A 176 -12.80 9.22 1.61
C VAL A 176 -14.00 8.26 1.58
N PHE A 177 -13.74 6.95 1.64
CA PHE A 177 -14.78 5.90 1.56
C PHE A 177 -15.12 5.23 2.88
N ALA A 178 -14.66 5.80 3.99
CA ALA A 178 -15.08 5.41 5.33
C ALA A 178 -14.84 3.93 5.70
N GLN A 179 -13.88 3.27 5.07
CA GLN A 179 -13.61 1.86 5.32
C GLN A 179 -12.46 1.69 6.31
N GLY A 180 -12.78 1.38 7.58
CA GLY A 180 -11.78 1.13 8.62
C GLY A 180 -12.29 1.42 10.03
N SER A 181 -11.42 1.26 11.02
CA SER A 181 -11.76 1.39 12.46
C SER A 181 -11.80 2.83 12.98
N ILE A 182 -11.41 3.82 12.19
CA ILE A 182 -11.17 5.21 12.65
C ILE A 182 -12.38 6.12 12.39
N GLY A 183 -13.50 5.51 12.01
CA GLY A 183 -14.73 6.20 11.69
C GLY A 183 -14.80 6.62 10.23
N ALA A 184 -16.01 6.93 9.81
CA ALA A 184 -16.34 7.25 8.45
C ALA A 184 -16.02 8.72 8.15
N PHE A 185 -15.43 9.02 6.99
CA PHE A 185 -15.34 10.39 6.49
C PHE A 185 -15.96 10.43 5.08
N PHE A 186 -16.76 11.44 4.81
CA PHE A 186 -17.44 11.71 3.53
C PHE A 186 -18.45 10.67 3.05
N TRP A 187 -18.04 9.47 2.63
CA TRP A 187 -18.92 8.54 1.91
C TRP A 187 -18.89 7.14 2.51
N LYS A 188 -20.06 6.58 2.79
CA LYS A 188 -20.21 5.19 3.20
C LYS A 188 -21.28 4.52 2.33
N ILE A 189 -21.01 3.29 1.92
CA ILE A 189 -22.06 2.45 1.31
C ILE A 189 -23.01 2.01 2.42
N ASN A 190 -24.29 2.38 2.29
CA ASN A 190 -25.33 1.97 3.23
C ASN A 190 -26.11 0.79 2.67
N ASP A 191 -25.50 -0.39 2.72
CA ASP A 191 -26.20 -1.63 2.40
C ASP A 191 -25.84 -2.73 3.42
N PRO A 192 -26.79 -3.14 4.29
CA PRO A 192 -26.56 -4.25 5.22
C PRO A 192 -26.44 -5.62 4.52
N THR A 193 -26.68 -5.69 3.21
CA THR A 193 -26.52 -6.87 2.37
C THR A 193 -25.20 -6.90 1.59
N LEU A 194 -24.30 -5.92 1.76
CA LEU A 194 -22.98 -5.89 1.10
C LEU A 194 -22.13 -7.16 1.34
N HIS A 195 -22.42 -7.88 2.43
CA HIS A 195 -21.79 -9.15 2.80
C HIS A 195 -22.71 -10.37 2.63
N LYS A 196 -23.94 -10.17 2.13
CA LYS A 196 -24.97 -11.21 1.96
C LYS A 196 -25.28 -11.55 0.51
N THR A 197 -24.70 -10.85 -0.46
CA THR A 197 -24.83 -11.23 -1.86
C THR A 197 -23.97 -12.46 -2.12
N ASN A 198 -24.60 -13.63 -2.29
CA ASN A 198 -23.96 -14.86 -2.79
C ASN A 198 -23.54 -14.74 -4.28
N GLU A 199 -23.27 -13.52 -4.74
CA GLU A 199 -22.95 -13.23 -6.12
C GLU A 199 -21.44 -13.39 -6.32
N TRP A 200 -21.07 -14.57 -6.81
CA TRP A 200 -19.67 -14.92 -7.08
C TRP A 200 -19.03 -14.00 -8.13
N LEU A 201 -19.83 -13.47 -9.07
CA LEU A 201 -19.32 -12.65 -10.17
C LEU A 201 -18.83 -11.25 -9.71
N PRO A 202 -19.62 -10.42 -8.98
CA PRO A 202 -19.11 -9.20 -8.36
C PRO A 202 -17.87 -9.42 -7.49
N THR A 203 -17.88 -10.47 -6.67
CA THR A 203 -16.76 -10.81 -5.79
C THR A 203 -15.50 -11.13 -6.59
N LEU A 204 -15.63 -11.91 -7.67
CA LEU A 204 -14.54 -12.24 -8.58
C LEU A 204 -14.01 -10.99 -9.30
N VAL A 205 -14.89 -10.12 -9.79
CA VAL A 205 -14.48 -8.88 -10.47
C VAL A 205 -13.68 -7.97 -9.54
N LEU A 206 -14.15 -7.77 -8.31
CA LEU A 206 -13.46 -6.95 -7.31
C LEU A 206 -12.14 -7.57 -6.86
N PHE A 207 -12.11 -8.90 -6.69
CA PHE A 207 -10.88 -9.63 -6.41
C PHE A 207 -9.85 -9.45 -7.52
N LEU A 208 -10.24 -9.65 -8.78
CA LEU A 208 -9.36 -9.46 -9.93
C LEU A 208 -8.88 -8.01 -10.07
N TYR A 209 -9.73 -7.04 -9.73
CA TYR A 209 -9.36 -5.63 -9.66
C TYR A 209 -8.21 -5.43 -8.67
N GLN A 210 -8.39 -5.86 -7.41
CA GLN A 210 -7.37 -5.69 -6.36
C GLN A 210 -6.09 -6.47 -6.67
N LEU A 211 -6.21 -7.66 -7.25
CA LEU A 211 -5.09 -8.51 -7.62
C LEU A 211 -4.22 -7.91 -8.73
N SER A 212 -4.80 -7.17 -9.68
CA SER A 212 -4.11 -6.79 -10.91
C SER A 212 -3.81 -5.30 -11.03
N VAL A 213 -4.73 -4.43 -10.58
CA VAL A 213 -4.72 -3.01 -10.97
C VAL A 213 -3.52 -2.25 -10.39
N ILE A 214 -3.21 -2.42 -9.10
CA ILE A 214 -2.01 -1.80 -8.49
C ILE A 214 -0.72 -2.33 -9.13
N PRO A 215 -0.45 -3.66 -9.16
CA PRO A 215 0.76 -4.20 -9.81
C PRO A 215 0.96 -3.71 -11.24
N VAL A 216 -0.08 -3.76 -12.06
CA VAL A 216 -0.02 -3.40 -13.48
C VAL A 216 0.22 -1.89 -13.63
N ALA A 217 -0.52 -1.05 -12.91
CA ALA A 217 -0.34 0.40 -12.98
C ALA A 217 1.09 0.81 -12.56
N VAL A 218 1.59 0.22 -11.48
CA VAL A 218 2.96 0.49 -10.99
C VAL A 218 4.00 -0.02 -11.98
N TRP A 219 3.79 -1.21 -12.55
CA TRP A 219 4.68 -1.77 -13.56
C TRP A 219 4.76 -0.89 -14.82
N LEU A 220 3.61 -0.42 -15.32
CA LEU A 220 3.53 0.49 -16.46
C LEU A 220 4.25 1.81 -16.18
N TYR A 221 3.95 2.43 -15.02
CA TYR A 221 4.59 3.67 -14.60
C TYR A 221 6.11 3.54 -14.52
N CYS A 222 6.60 2.52 -13.81
CA CYS A 222 8.04 2.30 -13.65
C CYS A 222 8.73 1.92 -14.97
N SER A 223 8.03 1.19 -15.86
CA SER A 223 8.54 0.86 -17.19
C SER A 223 8.75 2.10 -18.05
N ARG A 224 7.86 3.10 -17.94
CA ARG A 224 8.02 4.40 -18.60
C ARG A 224 9.17 5.20 -17.99
N LEU A 225 9.31 5.21 -16.66
CA LEU A 225 10.45 5.85 -16.00
C LEU A 225 11.79 5.28 -16.46
N ARG A 226 11.89 3.96 -16.61
CA ARG A 226 13.11 3.28 -17.09
C ARG A 226 13.46 3.70 -18.52
N LYS A 227 12.48 3.79 -19.42
CA LYS A 227 12.71 4.23 -20.81
C LYS A 227 13.27 5.66 -20.86
N LYS A 228 12.75 6.57 -20.04
CA LYS A 228 13.19 7.97 -19.99
C LYS A 228 14.63 8.14 -19.47
N ASN A 229 15.14 7.18 -18.70
CA ASN A 229 16.48 7.25 -18.08
C ASN A 229 17.55 6.45 -18.86
N LYS A 230 17.23 5.84 -20.00
CA LYS A 230 18.26 5.23 -20.85
C LYS A 230 19.00 6.35 -21.60
N PRO A 231 20.35 6.40 -21.57
CA PRO A 231 21.08 7.22 -22.52
C PRO A 231 20.72 6.77 -23.95
N ALA A 232 20.56 7.75 -24.85
CA ALA A 232 20.27 7.53 -26.27
C ALA A 232 21.37 6.71 -26.94
#